data_AF-A0A3R7CRS6-F1
#
_entry.id   AF-A0A3R7CRS6-F1
#
_cell.length_a   1.000
_cell.length_b   1.000
_cell.length_c   1.000
_cell.angle_alpha   90.00
_cell.angle_beta   90.00
_cell.angle_gamma   90.00
#
_symmetry.space_group_name_H-M   'P 1'
#
loop_
_entity.id
_entity.type
_entity.pdbx_description
1 polymer ?
#
loop_
_entity_poly.entity_id
_entity_poly.type
_entity_poly.pdbx_seq_one_letter_code
_entity_poly.pdbx_strand_id
1 'polypeptide(L)'
;MEPKSIQHRPRLFIAQKLQAVVTAQATGEREAARQLRYAERTVRLWVQEQSKLASFEGSKTRKKNTDNCGAKPILTAAHALVTYMKDLRRHELAVTSSHIMQFLREDNME
;
A
#
# COMPACT_ATOMS: atom_id res chain seq x y z
N MET A 1 -27.44 -20.88 17.57
CA MET A 1 -26.78 -19.54 17.49
C MET A 1 -25.96 -19.57 16.21
N GLU A 2 -26.49 -19.05 15.11
CA GLU A 2 -25.81 -19.11 13.82
C GLU A 2 -24.48 -18.33 13.88
N PRO A 3 -23.36 -18.88 13.38
CA PRO A 3 -22.10 -18.16 13.36
C PRO A 3 -22.25 -16.95 12.44
N LYS A 4 -22.08 -15.75 12.99
CA LYS A 4 -21.99 -14.51 12.20
C LYS A 4 -20.83 -14.68 11.21
N SER A 5 -21.16 -14.83 9.93
CA SER A 5 -20.17 -14.89 8.86
C SER A 5 -19.27 -13.66 8.97
N ILE A 6 -17.95 -13.88 8.97
CA ILE A 6 -16.97 -12.80 8.95
C ILE A 6 -17.17 -12.07 7.62
N GLN A 7 -17.89 -10.95 7.66
CA GLN A 7 -18.05 -10.10 6.48
C GLN A 7 -16.67 -9.53 6.13
N HIS A 8 -16.06 -10.11 5.09
CA HIS A 8 -14.75 -9.71 4.63
C HIS A 8 -14.85 -8.28 4.10
N ARG A 9 -14.34 -7.29 4.86
CA ARG A 9 -14.39 -5.88 4.46
C ARG A 9 -13.54 -5.73 3.18
N PRO A 10 -14.12 -5.39 2.02
CA PRO A 10 -13.36 -5.32 0.79
C PRO A 10 -12.30 -4.22 0.91
N ARG A 11 -11.04 -4.58 0.71
CA ARG A 11 -9.94 -3.62 0.68
C ARG A 11 -9.94 -2.90 -0.67
N LEU A 12 -10.50 -1.69 -0.68
CA LEU A 12 -10.64 -0.84 -1.85
C LEU A 12 -9.31 -0.18 -2.24
N PHE A 13 -9.14 0.09 -3.53
CA PHE A 13 -7.99 0.81 -4.07
C PHE A 13 -8.04 2.28 -3.70
N ILE A 14 -6.88 2.95 -3.67
CA ILE A 14 -6.78 4.38 -3.33
C ILE A 14 -7.62 5.23 -4.29
N ALA A 15 -7.70 4.87 -5.58
CA ALA A 15 -8.56 5.53 -6.54
C ALA A 15 -10.05 5.49 -6.14
N GLN A 16 -10.54 4.35 -5.65
CA GLN A 16 -11.93 4.21 -5.20
C GLN A 16 -12.20 5.00 -3.91
N LYS A 17 -11.21 5.07 -3.01
CA LYS A 17 -11.27 5.91 -1.81
C LYS A 17 -11.34 7.39 -2.19
N LEU A 18 -10.52 7.83 -3.13
CA LEU A 18 -10.53 9.20 -3.65
C LEU A 18 -11.86 9.54 -4.34
N GLN A 19 -12.41 8.63 -5.12
CA GLN A 19 -13.74 8.81 -5.70
C GLN A 19 -14.79 9.03 -4.60
N ALA A 20 -14.76 8.22 -3.53
CA ALA A 20 -15.69 8.38 -2.42
C ALA A 20 -15.53 9.73 -1.70
N VAL A 21 -14.29 10.24 -1.57
CA VAL A 21 -14.03 11.56 -1.01
C VAL A 21 -14.58 12.67 -1.91
N VAL A 22 -14.33 12.61 -3.22
CA VAL A 22 -14.86 13.60 -4.18
C VAL A 22 -16.39 13.60 -4.17
N THR A 23 -17.02 12.43 -4.16
CA THR A 23 -18.48 12.33 -4.06
C THR A 23 -18.98 12.90 -2.73
N ALA A 24 -18.31 12.60 -1.60
CA ALA A 24 -18.68 13.13 -0.29
C ALA A 24 -18.54 14.66 -0.19
N GLN A 25 -17.56 15.26 -0.86
CA GLN A 25 -17.43 16.71 -0.94
C GLN A 25 -18.56 17.37 -1.74
N ALA A 26 -19.09 16.68 -2.75
CA ALA A 26 -20.16 17.20 -3.60
C ALA A 26 -21.57 16.99 -3.01
N THR A 27 -21.83 15.86 -2.34
CA THR A 27 -23.18 15.46 -1.89
C THR A 27 -23.33 15.27 -0.39
N GLY A 28 -22.22 15.31 0.36
CA GLY A 28 -22.17 15.00 1.79
C GLY A 28 -21.85 13.53 2.07
N GLU A 29 -21.21 13.25 3.22
CA GLU A 29 -20.70 11.92 3.58
C GLU A 29 -21.78 10.82 3.56
N ARG A 30 -22.97 11.14 4.08
CA ARG A 30 -24.08 10.19 4.21
C ARG A 30 -24.68 9.83 2.84
N GLU A 31 -24.78 10.79 1.94
CA GLU A 31 -25.32 10.57 0.61
C GLU A 31 -24.31 9.81 -0.26
N ALA A 32 -23.03 10.18 -0.19
CA ALA A 32 -21.95 9.44 -0.84
C ALA A 32 -21.86 7.98 -0.35
N ALA A 33 -22.03 7.74 0.95
CA ALA A 33 -22.09 6.40 1.52
C ALA A 33 -23.25 5.58 0.95
N ARG A 34 -24.44 6.19 0.81
CA ARG A 34 -25.61 5.53 0.20
C ARG A 34 -25.38 5.22 -1.28
N GLN A 35 -24.89 6.20 -2.05
CA GLN A 35 -24.64 6.07 -3.49
C GLN A 35 -23.59 5.00 -3.80
N LEU A 36 -22.49 5.00 -3.06
CA LEU A 36 -21.36 4.07 -3.27
C LEU A 36 -21.50 2.77 -2.48
N ARG A 37 -22.59 2.61 -1.72
CA ARG A 37 -22.87 1.45 -0.86
C ARG A 37 -21.73 1.14 0.13
N TYR A 38 -21.11 2.17 0.68
CA TYR A 38 -20.11 2.05 1.73
C TYR A 38 -20.70 2.40 3.08
N ALA A 39 -20.13 1.86 4.15
CA ALA A 39 -20.50 2.31 5.49
C ALA A 39 -20.06 3.77 5.69
N GLU A 40 -20.95 4.63 6.18
CA GLU A 40 -20.73 6.07 6.37
C GLU A 40 -19.44 6.36 7.16
N ARG A 41 -19.18 5.59 8.23
CA ARG A 41 -17.94 5.69 9.02
C ARG A 41 -16.68 5.51 8.17
N THR A 42 -16.75 4.69 7.12
CA THR A 42 -15.62 4.45 6.20
C THR A 42 -15.38 5.65 5.29
N VAL A 43 -16.45 6.23 4.76
CA VAL A 43 -16.38 7.45 3.92
C VAL A 43 -15.82 8.61 4.75
N ARG A 44 -16.33 8.81 5.97
CA ARG A 44 -15.82 9.81 6.91
C ARG A 44 -14.32 9.66 7.20
N LEU A 45 -13.87 8.43 7.42
CA LEU A 45 -12.44 8.14 7.62
C LEU A 45 -11.61 8.57 6.40
N TRP A 46 -12.06 8.28 5.18
CA TRP A 46 -11.32 8.70 3.99
C TRP A 46 -11.36 10.20 3.74
N VAL A 47 -12.44 10.88 4.12
CA VAL A 47 -12.52 12.34 4.09
C VAL A 47 -11.50 12.94 5.07
N GLN A 48 -11.37 12.39 6.28
CA GLN A 48 -10.34 12.80 7.23
C GLN A 48 -8.91 12.52 6.72
N GLU A 49 -8.69 11.38 6.06
CA GLU A 49 -7.40 10.98 5.47
C GLU A 49 -7.19 11.54 4.05
N GLN A 50 -8.02 12.48 3.58
CA GLN A 50 -8.01 12.96 2.20
C GLN A 50 -6.63 13.45 1.76
N SER A 51 -5.96 14.26 2.59
CA SER A 51 -4.64 14.80 2.26
C SER A 51 -3.62 13.68 2.03
N LYS A 52 -3.67 12.62 2.84
CA LYS A 52 -2.79 11.45 2.72
C LYS A 52 -3.10 10.60 1.48
N LEU A 53 -4.38 10.48 1.13
CA LEU A 53 -4.80 9.79 -0.10
C LEU A 53 -4.41 10.58 -1.36
N ALA A 54 -4.48 11.91 -1.30
CA ALA A 54 -4.13 12.80 -2.40
C ALA A 54 -2.62 12.84 -2.65
N SER A 55 -1.83 12.97 -1.56
CA SER A 55 -0.36 13.03 -1.59
C SER A 55 0.32 11.70 -1.88
N PHE A 56 -0.43 10.61 -2.08
CA PHE A 56 0.14 9.31 -2.42
C PHE A 56 0.70 9.31 -3.85
N GLU A 57 2.01 9.20 -3.98
CA GLU A 57 2.73 9.19 -5.27
C GLU A 57 2.69 7.83 -6.00
N GLY A 58 2.35 6.74 -5.30
CA GLY A 58 2.31 5.41 -5.89
C GLY A 58 1.10 5.17 -6.81
N SER A 59 1.04 3.99 -7.42
CA SER A 59 -0.07 3.58 -8.30
C SER A 59 -1.41 3.49 -7.54
N LYS A 60 -2.27 4.50 -7.71
CA LYS A 60 -3.59 4.62 -7.06
C LYS A 60 -4.60 3.56 -7.49
N THR A 61 -4.43 2.97 -8.67
CA THR A 61 -5.31 1.91 -9.23
C THR A 61 -4.91 0.51 -8.77
N ARG A 62 -3.64 0.30 -8.38
CA ARG A 62 -3.13 -1.01 -7.93
C ARG A 62 -2.93 -1.10 -6.43
N LYS A 63 -2.67 0.02 -5.75
CA LYS A 63 -2.41 0.07 -4.31
C LYS A 63 -3.70 0.30 -3.51
N LYS A 64 -3.80 -0.41 -2.39
CA LYS A 64 -4.94 -0.36 -1.46
C LYS A 64 -4.66 0.49 -0.22
N ASN A 65 -3.38 0.66 0.13
CA ASN A 65 -2.91 1.41 1.29
C ASN A 65 -1.94 2.51 0.85
N THR A 66 -2.03 3.67 1.51
CA THR A 66 -1.17 4.83 1.29
C THR A 66 0.24 4.62 1.85
N ASP A 67 0.38 3.77 2.87
CA ASP A 67 1.68 3.40 3.41
C ASP A 67 2.09 2.00 2.95
N ASN A 68 3.38 1.71 3.10
CA ASN A 68 3.83 0.33 3.21
C ASN A 68 3.07 -0.26 4.39
N CYS A 69 2.23 -1.27 4.12
CA CYS A 69 1.58 -2.04 5.17
C CYS A 69 2.66 -2.33 6.21
N GLY A 70 2.52 -1.89 7.47
CA GLY A 70 3.59 -1.90 8.49
C GLY A 70 4.17 -3.29 8.85
N ALA A 71 4.00 -4.27 7.96
CA ALA A 71 4.84 -5.43 7.85
C ALA A 71 6.31 -5.01 7.84
N LYS A 72 7.01 -5.48 8.86
CA LYS A 72 8.47 -5.42 8.92
C LYS A 72 9.01 -6.03 7.62
N PRO A 73 9.93 -5.36 6.92
CA PRO A 73 10.56 -5.96 5.76
C PRO A 73 11.23 -7.28 6.19
N ILE A 74 11.07 -8.34 5.38
CA ILE A 74 11.68 -9.64 5.65
C ILE A 74 13.21 -9.53 5.65
N LEU A 75 13.74 -8.58 4.86
CA LEU A 75 15.15 -8.25 4.79
C LEU A 75 15.38 -6.89 5.44
N THR A 76 16.17 -6.84 6.51
CA THR A 76 16.50 -5.61 7.23
C THR A 76 17.26 -4.61 6.34
N ALA A 77 18.15 -5.10 5.47
CA ALA A 77 18.92 -4.27 4.54
C ALA A 77 18.43 -4.29 3.08
N ALA A 78 17.11 -4.32 2.84
CA ALA A 78 16.54 -4.38 1.48
C ALA A 78 17.04 -3.26 0.55
N HIS A 79 17.23 -2.04 1.07
CA HIS A 79 17.74 -0.92 0.28
C HIS A 79 19.20 -1.13 -0.14
N ALA A 80 20.05 -1.59 0.78
CA ALA A 80 21.46 -1.86 0.50
C ALA A 80 21.61 -3.01 -0.52
N LEU A 81 20.77 -4.05 -0.42
CA LEU A 81 20.74 -5.12 -1.43
C LEU A 81 20.40 -4.58 -2.83
N VAL A 82 19.41 -3.67 -2.94
CA VAL A 82 19.06 -3.05 -4.23
C VAL A 82 20.20 -2.20 -4.77
N THR A 83 20.92 -1.47 -3.92
CA THR A 83 22.11 -0.70 -4.32
C THR A 83 23.20 -1.64 -4.84
N TYR A 84 23.53 -2.70 -4.10
CA TYR A 84 24.48 -3.73 -4.53
C TYR A 84 24.10 -4.35 -5.89
N MET A 85 22.84 -4.72 -6.09
CA MET A 85 22.34 -5.23 -7.37
C MET A 85 22.39 -4.19 -8.51
N LYS A 86 22.29 -2.89 -8.20
CA LYS A 86 22.48 -1.83 -9.20
C LYS A 86 23.96 -1.66 -9.52
N ASP A 87 24.85 -1.76 -8.53
CA ASP A 87 26.28 -1.64 -8.73
C ASP A 87 26.83 -2.80 -9.55
N LEU A 88 26.39 -4.04 -9.30
CA LEU A 88 26.73 -5.18 -10.16
C LEU A 88 26.36 -4.91 -11.63
N ARG A 89 25.14 -4.39 -11.89
CA ARG A 89 24.72 -4.03 -13.25
C ARG A 89 25.53 -2.88 -13.84
N ARG A 90 25.96 -1.91 -13.04
CA ARG A 90 26.84 -0.81 -13.48
C ARG A 90 28.22 -1.30 -13.88
N HIS A 91 28.68 -2.40 -13.29
CA HIS A 91 29.93 -3.08 -13.65
C HIS A 91 29.72 -4.17 -14.72
N GLU A 92 28.57 -4.17 -15.40
CA GLU A 92 28.20 -5.15 -16.44
C GLU A 92 28.20 -6.62 -15.95
N LEU A 93 28.11 -6.84 -14.63
CA LEU A 93 28.00 -8.16 -14.04
C LEU A 93 26.55 -8.64 -14.05
N ALA A 94 26.37 -9.93 -14.36
CA ALA A 94 25.08 -10.58 -14.25
C ALA A 94 24.65 -10.65 -12.79
N VAL A 95 23.45 -10.11 -12.49
CA VAL A 95 22.86 -10.25 -11.15
C VAL A 95 22.22 -11.63 -11.05
N THR A 96 22.82 -12.48 -10.21
CA THR A 96 22.34 -13.85 -9.96
C THR A 96 21.94 -14.03 -8.50
N SER A 97 21.25 -15.14 -8.21
CA SER A 97 20.90 -15.52 -6.83
C SER A 97 22.14 -15.74 -5.95
N SER A 98 23.28 -16.16 -6.50
CA SER A 98 24.53 -16.34 -5.73
C SER A 98 25.05 -15.00 -5.18
N HIS A 99 25.00 -13.93 -5.98
CA HIS A 99 25.39 -12.60 -5.53
C HIS A 99 24.48 -12.07 -4.42
N ILE A 100 23.16 -12.31 -4.54
CA ILE A 100 22.20 -11.95 -3.49
C ILE A 100 22.49 -12.73 -2.20
N MET A 101 22.77 -14.03 -2.29
CA MET A 101 23.13 -14.85 -1.12
C MET A 101 24.46 -14.44 -0.50
N GLN A 102 25.43 -14.00 -1.30
CA GLN A 102 26.69 -13.45 -0.80
C GLN A 102 26.45 -12.18 0.02
N PHE A 103 25.67 -11.23 -0.52
CA PHE A 103 25.31 -10.01 0.18
C PHE A 103 24.61 -10.28 1.51
N LEU A 104 23.70 -11.26 1.54
CA LEU A 104 22.99 -11.65 2.76
C LEU A 104 23.88 -12.38 3.79
N ARG A 105 24.95 -13.04 3.35
CA ARG A 105 25.90 -13.77 4.21
C ARG A 105 26.93 -12.85 4.86
N GLU A 106 27.28 -11.74 4.23
CA GLU A 106 28.27 -10.76 4.71
C GLU A 106 27.74 -9.86 5.85
N ASP A 107 26.82 -10.36 6.69
CA ASP A 107 26.26 -9.69 7.87
C ASP A 107 25.54 -8.35 7.64
N ASN A 108 24.99 -8.15 6.43
CA ASN A 108 24.01 -7.08 6.18
C ASN A 108 22.61 -7.40 6.76
N MET A 109 22.52 -8.30 7.75
CA MET A 109 21.31 -8.88 8.31
C MET A 109 21.09 -8.55 9.80
N GLU A 110 21.90 -7.65 10.38
CA GLU A 110 21.64 -7.08 11.72
C GLU A 110 20.36 -6.22 11.76
#